data_AF-A0A7V2JKL5-F1
#
_entry.id   AF-A0A7V2JKL5-F1
#
_cell.length_a   1.000
_cell.length_b   1.000
_cell.length_c   1.000
_cell.angle_alpha   90.00
_cell.angle_beta   90.00
_cell.angle_gamma   90.00
#
_symmetry.space_group_name_H-M   'P 1'
#
loop_
_entity.id
_entity.type
_entity.pdbx_description
1 polymer ?
#
loop_
_entity_poly.entity_id
_entity_poly.type
_entity_poly.pdbx_seq_one_letter_code
_entity_poly.pdbx_strand_id
1 'polypeptide(L)'
;MPGTHGDQQTRRTQLSDLSNGYRASATIFSAIELGVFKALSNESKSADDLAADLDCSPRGLRILLDALTGLDLLLLDDVRYSLHGLADEFLCLGKHGYMGDILEHNVAMMKKWVHMAEVVRTDKPIQREKV
;
A
#
# COMPACT_ATOMS: atom_id res chain seq x y z
N MET A 1 36.87 -25.13 -6.21
CA MET A 1 35.68 -24.73 -6.98
C MET A 1 35.00 -23.58 -6.25
N PRO A 2 35.16 -22.29 -6.65
CA PRO A 2 34.41 -21.19 -6.06
C PRO A 2 33.25 -20.78 -6.99
N GLY A 3 32.00 -20.84 -6.53
CA GLY A 3 30.86 -20.31 -7.31
C GLY A 3 29.45 -20.60 -6.78
N THR A 4 29.27 -21.61 -5.92
CA THR A 4 27.90 -22.12 -5.66
C THR A 4 27.11 -21.37 -4.58
N HIS A 5 27.75 -20.51 -3.77
CA HIS A 5 27.09 -19.87 -2.61
C HIS A 5 26.40 -18.55 -2.98
N GLY A 6 26.94 -17.78 -3.93
CA GLY A 6 26.34 -16.51 -4.38
C GLY A 6 25.04 -16.69 -5.17
N ASP A 7 24.94 -17.76 -5.95
CA ASP A 7 23.74 -18.09 -6.73
C ASP A 7 22.57 -18.57 -5.85
N GLN A 8 22.85 -19.44 -4.86
CA GLN A 8 21.79 -19.92 -3.96
C GLN A 8 21.27 -18.81 -3.04
N GLN A 9 22.15 -17.94 -2.53
CA GLN A 9 21.74 -16.81 -1.70
C GLN A 9 20.88 -15.83 -2.50
N THR A 10 21.26 -15.51 -3.74
CA THR A 10 20.49 -14.61 -4.62
C THR A 10 19.09 -15.16 -4.88
N ARG A 11 18.97 -16.46 -5.20
CA ARG A 11 17.66 -17.10 -5.42
C ARG A 11 16.78 -17.13 -4.16
N ARG A 12 17.38 -17.27 -2.97
CA ARG A 12 16.65 -17.20 -1.68
C ARG A 12 16.12 -15.79 -1.41
N THR A 13 16.92 -14.77 -1.67
CA THR A 13 16.48 -13.37 -1.56
C THR A 13 15.34 -13.10 -2.52
N GLN A 14 15.46 -13.50 -3.79
CA GLN A 14 14.38 -13.33 -4.78
C GLN A 14 13.06 -13.98 -4.36
N LEU A 15 13.09 -15.22 -3.85
CA LEU A 15 11.87 -15.88 -3.35
C LEU A 15 11.30 -15.16 -2.12
N SER A 16 12.18 -14.64 -1.26
CA SER A 16 11.77 -13.88 -0.07
C SER A 16 11.15 -12.54 -0.46
N ASP A 17 11.66 -11.87 -1.48
CA ASP A 17 11.10 -10.60 -1.97
C ASP A 17 9.73 -10.83 -2.60
N LEU A 18 9.58 -11.88 -3.41
CA LEU A 18 8.28 -12.27 -3.98
C LEU A 18 7.26 -12.63 -2.90
N SER A 19 7.66 -13.38 -1.87
CA SER A 19 6.76 -13.78 -0.78
C SER A 19 6.38 -12.61 0.14
N ASN A 20 7.25 -11.60 0.27
CA ASN A 20 7.01 -10.41 1.08
C ASN A 20 6.39 -9.24 0.30
N GLY A 21 6.24 -9.35 -1.03
CA GLY A 21 5.71 -8.27 -1.88
C GLY A 21 4.33 -7.77 -1.46
N TYR A 22 3.49 -8.64 -0.88
CA TYR A 22 2.16 -8.28 -0.38
C TYR A 22 2.20 -7.17 0.68
N ARG A 23 3.30 -7.02 1.42
CA ARG A 23 3.42 -6.04 2.51
C ARG A 23 3.31 -4.61 1.97
N ALA A 24 4.01 -4.31 0.87
CA ALA A 24 3.93 -3.00 0.24
C ALA A 24 2.52 -2.73 -0.30
N SER A 25 1.89 -3.72 -0.95
CA SER A 25 0.51 -3.62 -1.41
C SER A 25 -0.47 -3.38 -0.25
N ALA A 26 -0.34 -4.11 0.85
CA ALA A 26 -1.19 -3.93 2.03
C ALA A 26 -1.08 -2.53 2.63
N THR A 27 0.14 -1.97 2.71
CA THR A 27 0.38 -0.59 3.16
C THR A 27 -0.33 0.42 2.25
N ILE A 28 -0.15 0.31 0.93
CA ILE A 28 -0.77 1.22 -0.05
C ILE A 28 -2.30 1.12 -0.01
N PHE A 29 -2.83 -0.11 0.04
CA PHE A 29 -4.27 -0.37 0.07
C PHE A 29 -4.92 0.15 1.35
N SER A 30 -4.28 -0.02 2.50
CA SER A 30 -4.76 0.56 3.76
C SER A 30 -4.85 2.08 3.67
N ALA A 31 -3.85 2.73 3.05
CA ALA A 31 -3.85 4.18 2.86
C ALA A 31 -4.94 4.67 1.90
N ILE A 32 -5.31 3.88 0.90
CA ILE A 32 -6.44 4.16 0.00
C ILE A 32 -7.77 4.00 0.75
N GLU A 33 -7.97 2.88 1.44
CA GLU A 33 -9.20 2.63 2.21
C GLU A 33 -9.46 3.71 3.26
N LEU A 34 -8.40 4.19 3.91
CA LEU A 34 -8.47 5.28 4.89
C LEU A 34 -8.54 6.68 4.25
N GLY A 35 -8.34 6.82 2.95
CA GLY A 35 -8.37 8.13 2.27
C GLY A 35 -7.15 9.03 2.53
N VAL A 36 -6.01 8.46 2.94
CA VAL A 36 -4.77 9.19 3.29
C VAL A 36 -4.28 10.05 2.12
N PHE A 37 -4.16 9.47 0.92
CA PHE A 37 -3.62 10.20 -0.23
C PHE A 37 -4.51 11.37 -0.66
N LYS A 38 -5.84 11.17 -0.57
CA LYS A 38 -6.83 12.21 -0.83
C LYS A 38 -6.71 13.36 0.18
N ALA A 39 -6.58 13.04 1.47
CA ALA A 39 -6.45 14.04 2.52
C ALA A 39 -5.13 14.84 2.46
N LEU A 40 -4.08 14.25 1.88
CA LEU A 40 -2.78 14.90 1.66
C LEU A 40 -2.61 15.52 0.27
N SER A 41 -3.59 15.40 -0.64
CA SER A 41 -3.44 15.85 -2.04
C SER A 41 -3.19 17.35 -2.18
N ASN A 42 -3.71 18.16 -1.26
CA ASN A 42 -3.63 19.63 -1.35
C ASN A 42 -2.69 20.26 -0.33
N GLU A 43 -2.37 19.57 0.77
CA GLU A 43 -1.60 20.13 1.87
C GLU A 43 -0.87 19.05 2.66
N SER A 44 0.27 19.42 3.26
CA SER A 44 0.93 18.58 4.25
C SER A 44 0.16 18.61 5.58
N LYS A 45 0.18 17.52 6.34
CA LYS A 45 -0.51 17.42 7.64
C LYS A 45 0.33 16.67 8.66
N SER A 46 0.17 16.99 9.95
CA SER A 46 0.65 16.11 11.01
C SER A 46 -0.21 14.85 11.06
N ALA A 47 0.26 13.75 11.67
CA ALA A 47 -0.66 12.61 11.83
C ALA A 47 -1.74 12.85 12.88
N ASP A 48 -1.59 13.80 13.80
CA ASP A 48 -2.65 14.07 14.76
C ASP A 48 -3.81 14.77 14.04
N ASP A 49 -3.50 15.75 13.18
CA ASP A 49 -4.49 16.40 12.32
C ASP A 49 -5.13 15.39 11.35
N LEU A 50 -4.29 14.59 10.67
CA LEU A 50 -4.78 13.61 9.72
C LEU A 50 -5.60 12.49 10.39
N ALA A 51 -5.25 12.09 11.61
CA ALA A 51 -6.01 11.10 12.36
C ALA A 51 -7.37 11.64 12.79
N ALA A 52 -7.45 12.92 13.15
CA ALA A 52 -8.72 13.58 13.43
C ALA A 52 -9.60 13.66 12.16
N ASP A 53 -9.01 14.01 11.01
CA ASP A 53 -9.73 14.10 9.74
C ASP A 53 -10.26 12.75 9.24
N LEU A 54 -9.53 11.67 9.50
CA LEU A 54 -9.82 10.32 9.00
C LEU A 54 -10.47 9.40 10.06
N ASP A 55 -10.84 9.93 11.24
CA ASP A 55 -11.41 9.18 12.37
C ASP A 55 -10.58 7.92 12.72
N CYS A 56 -9.27 8.12 12.86
CA CYS A 56 -8.30 7.04 13.11
C CYS A 56 -7.58 7.25 14.44
N SER A 57 -6.99 6.18 14.98
CA SER A 57 -6.06 6.34 16.11
C SER A 57 -4.77 7.04 15.64
N PRO A 58 -4.29 8.10 16.32
CA PRO A 58 -3.06 8.80 15.92
C PRO A 58 -1.84 7.88 15.86
N ARG A 59 -1.71 6.99 16.84
CA ARG A 59 -0.62 5.99 16.89
C ARG A 59 -0.66 5.03 15.69
N GLY A 60 -1.83 4.51 15.35
CA GLY A 60 -1.98 3.58 14.22
C GLY A 60 -1.70 4.26 12.88
N LEU A 61 -2.23 5.48 12.71
CA LEU A 61 -2.00 6.25 11.50
C LEU A 61 -0.54 6.64 11.33
N ARG A 62 0.15 7.07 12.40
CA ARG A 62 1.59 7.34 12.38
C ARG A 62 2.39 6.18 11.79
N ILE A 63 2.15 4.96 12.27
CA ILE A 63 2.85 3.75 11.80
C ILE A 63 2.60 3.53 10.30
N LEU A 64 1.37 3.73 9.83
CA LEU A 64 1.04 3.63 8.42
C LEU A 64 1.77 4.70 7.59
N LEU A 65 1.77 5.95 8.04
CA LEU A 65 2.44 7.05 7.35
C LEU A 65 3.96 6.84 7.28
N ASP A 66 4.59 6.39 8.37
CA ASP A 66 6.02 6.08 8.41
C ASP A 66 6.37 4.94 7.45
N ALA A 67 5.50 3.93 7.33
CA ALA A 67 5.66 2.86 6.35
C ALA A 67 5.55 3.38 4.91
N LEU A 68 4.62 4.31 4.64
CA LEU A 68 4.49 4.96 3.32
C LEU A 68 5.70 5.85 3.00
N THR A 69 6.29 6.52 3.99
CA THR A 69 7.57 7.24 3.85
C THR A 69 8.71 6.29 3.53
N GLY A 70 8.77 5.12 4.17
CA GLY A 70 9.73 4.07 3.83
C GLY A 70 9.56 3.48 2.42
N LEU A 71 8.39 3.67 1.80
CA LEU A 71 8.09 3.30 0.41
C LEU A 71 8.28 4.47 -0.58
N ASP A 72 8.80 5.61 -0.12
CA ASP A 72 9.00 6.83 -0.93
C ASP A 72 7.70 7.42 -1.52
N LEU A 73 6.57 7.12 -0.88
CA LEU A 73 5.25 7.64 -1.27
C LEU A 73 4.86 8.89 -0.49
N LEU A 74 5.45 9.09 0.69
CA LEU A 74 5.27 10.29 1.50
C LEU A 74 6.63 10.85 1.89
N LEU A 75 6.71 12.16 2.04
CA LEU A 75 7.84 12.83 2.67
C LEU A 75 7.42 13.28 4.07
N LEU A 76 8.28 13.04 5.07
CA LEU A 76 8.14 13.62 6.40
C LEU A 76 9.11 14.80 6.53
N ASP A 77 8.57 15.99 6.73
CA ASP A 77 9.31 17.22 7.01
C ASP A 77 8.89 17.77 8.38
N ASP A 78 9.84 17.84 9.31
CA ASP A 78 9.64 18.02 10.75
C ASP A 78 8.58 17.06 11.34
N VAL A 79 7.32 17.50 11.37
CA VAL A 79 6.18 16.78 11.95
C VAL A 79 5.04 16.59 10.96
N ARG A 80 5.23 16.97 9.69
CA ARG A 80 4.20 16.99 8.65
C ARG A 80 4.54 16.04 7.51
N TYR A 81 3.52 15.34 7.04
CA TYR A 81 3.59 14.40 5.91
C TYR A 81 3.00 15.07 4.68
N SER A 82 3.63 14.90 3.53
CA SER A 82 3.12 15.29 2.22
C SER A 82 3.22 14.15 1.22
N LEU A 83 2.44 14.20 0.15
CA LEU A 83 2.67 13.30 -0.99
C LEU A 83 4.09 13.48 -1.55
N HIS A 84 4.69 12.38 -1.98
CA HIS A 84 6.02 12.36 -2.59
C HIS A 84 6.10 11.34 -3.72
N GLY A 85 7.09 11.49 -4.60
CA GLY A 85 7.40 10.55 -5.67
C GLY A 85 6.17 10.13 -6.47
N LEU A 86 5.95 8.82 -6.56
CA LEU A 86 4.83 8.24 -7.30
C LEU A 86 3.45 8.62 -6.75
N ALA A 87 3.31 8.85 -5.44
CA ALA A 87 2.03 9.23 -4.88
C ALA A 87 1.68 10.68 -5.23
N ASP A 88 2.67 11.58 -5.24
CA ASP A 88 2.43 12.95 -5.69
C ASP A 88 2.06 12.98 -7.18
N GLU A 89 2.70 12.16 -8.02
CA GLU A 89 2.40 12.11 -9.46
C GLU A 89 1.04 11.46 -9.78
N PHE A 90 0.74 10.31 -9.17
CA PHE A 90 -0.38 9.46 -9.58
C PHE A 90 -1.51 9.33 -8.56
N LEU A 91 -1.32 9.78 -7.31
CA LEU A 91 -2.34 9.68 -6.25
C LEU A 91 -2.78 11.05 -5.71
N CYS A 92 -2.29 12.13 -6.30
CA CYS A 92 -2.78 13.49 -6.08
C CYS A 92 -4.03 13.76 -6.94
N LEU A 93 -5.13 14.17 -6.29
CA LEU A 93 -6.36 14.50 -7.00
C LEU A 93 -6.16 15.64 -8.00
N GLY A 94 -6.72 15.49 -9.19
CA GLY A 94 -6.68 16.51 -10.25
C GLY A 94 -5.42 16.50 -11.12
N LYS A 95 -4.42 15.66 -10.82
CA LYS A 95 -3.28 15.46 -11.73
C LYS A 95 -3.63 14.56 -12.91
N HIS A 96 -3.01 14.85 -14.04
CA HIS A 96 -3.13 14.02 -15.24
C HIS A 96 -2.52 12.64 -14.96
N GLY A 97 -3.28 11.57 -15.18
CA GLY A 97 -2.83 10.21 -14.91
C GLY A 97 -3.15 9.70 -13.50
N TYR A 98 -4.06 10.36 -12.76
CA TYR A 98 -4.54 9.86 -11.47
C TYR A 98 -4.93 8.37 -11.52
N MET A 99 -4.38 7.59 -10.59
CA MET A 99 -4.54 6.13 -10.49
C MET A 99 -5.34 5.69 -9.25
N GLY A 100 -5.93 6.62 -8.48
CA GLY A 100 -6.67 6.24 -7.28
C GLY A 100 -7.81 5.24 -7.57
N ASP A 101 -8.61 5.49 -8.60
CA ASP A 101 -9.75 4.64 -8.97
C ASP A 101 -9.32 3.20 -9.31
N ILE A 102 -8.21 3.03 -10.04
CA ILE A 102 -7.71 1.69 -10.37
C ILE A 102 -7.12 0.98 -9.13
N LEU A 103 -6.54 1.74 -8.20
CA LEU A 103 -6.07 1.14 -6.95
C LEU A 103 -7.22 0.79 -6.00
N GLU A 104 -8.30 1.58 -5.95
CA GLU A 104 -9.54 1.21 -5.25
C GLU A 104 -10.14 -0.10 -5.81
N HIS A 105 -10.12 -0.27 -7.14
CA HIS A 105 -10.49 -1.54 -7.76
C HIS A 105 -9.59 -2.69 -7.28
N ASN A 106 -8.27 -2.46 -7.19
CA ASN A 106 -7.32 -3.47 -6.74
C ASN A 106 -7.52 -3.84 -5.26
N VAL A 107 -7.85 -2.88 -4.40
CA VAL A 107 -8.24 -3.11 -3.00
C VAL A 107 -9.41 -4.11 -2.94
N ALA A 108 -10.47 -3.86 -3.72
CA ALA A 108 -11.62 -4.75 -3.79
C ALA A 108 -11.29 -6.15 -4.34
N MET A 109 -10.27 -6.25 -5.21
CA MET A 109 -9.79 -7.52 -5.75
C MET A 109 -8.87 -8.29 -4.79
N MET A 110 -8.21 -7.62 -3.84
CA MET A 110 -7.22 -8.25 -2.97
C MET A 110 -7.78 -9.44 -2.18
N LYS A 111 -9.03 -9.35 -1.70
CA LYS A 111 -9.73 -10.48 -1.06
C LYS A 111 -9.68 -11.74 -1.94
N LYS A 112 -9.88 -11.58 -3.26
CA LYS A 112 -9.88 -12.72 -4.19
C LYS A 112 -8.51 -13.39 -4.30
N TRP A 113 -7.44 -12.60 -4.28
CA TRP A 113 -6.07 -13.10 -4.32
C TRP A 113 -5.72 -13.91 -3.07
N VAL A 114 -6.18 -13.49 -1.89
CA VAL A 114 -5.95 -14.23 -0.63
C VAL A 114 -6.59 -15.62 -0.64
N HIS A 115 -7.76 -15.76 -1.28
CA HIS A 115 -8.51 -17.01 -1.33
C HIS A 115 -8.18 -17.89 -2.56
N MET A 116 -7.11 -17.58 -3.32
CA MET A 116 -6.77 -18.29 -4.56
C MET A 116 -6.57 -19.81 -4.37
N ALA A 117 -6.01 -20.24 -3.23
CA ALA A 117 -5.84 -21.65 -2.93
C ALA A 117 -7.19 -22.41 -2.80
N GLU A 118 -8.24 -21.75 -2.32
CA GLU A 118 -9.59 -22.33 -2.25
C GLU A 118 -10.21 -22.48 -3.63
N VAL A 119 -10.07 -21.46 -4.49
CA VAL A 119 -10.52 -21.49 -5.88
C VAL A 119 -9.89 -22.67 -6.61
N VAL A 120 -8.57 -22.86 -6.49
CA VAL A 120 -7.86 -23.97 -7.14
C VAL A 120 -8.34 -25.33 -6.63
N ARG A 121 -8.61 -25.47 -5.33
CA ARG A 121 -9.08 -26.73 -4.75
C ARG A 121 -10.51 -27.09 -5.17
N THR A 122 -11.35 -26.08 -5.35
CA THR A 122 -12.80 -26.28 -5.53
C THR A 122 -13.28 -26.11 -6.96
N ASP A 123 -12.44 -25.55 -7.83
CA ASP A 123 -12.78 -25.13 -9.20
C ASP A 123 -13.98 -24.18 -9.26
N LYS A 124 -14.20 -23.40 -8.19
CA LYS A 124 -15.32 -22.46 -8.05
C LYS A 124 -14.82 -21.05 -7.75
N PRO A 125 -15.43 -20.01 -8.37
CA PRO A 125 -15.09 -18.64 -8.04
C PRO A 125 -15.53 -18.29 -6.62
N ILE A 126 -14.80 -17.37 -5.98
CA ILE A 126 -15.17 -16.83 -4.67
C ILE A 126 -16.48 -16.08 -4.82
N GLN A 127 -17.46 -16.44 -3.98
CA GLN A 127 -18.75 -15.78 -3.97
C GLN A 127 -18.58 -14.35 -3.47
N ARG A 128 -19.26 -13.40 -4.13
CA ARG A 128 -19.31 -12.02 -3.67
C ARG A 128 -20.02 -11.99 -2.32
N GLU A 129 -19.39 -11.45 -1.28
CA GLU A 129 -20.10 -11.10 -0.05
C GLU A 129 -21.23 -10.14 -0.44
N LYS A 130 -22.48 -10.49 -0.10
CA LYS A 130 -23.61 -9.57 -0.28
C LYS A 130 -23.43 -8.47 0.76
N VAL A 131 -23.13 -7.26 0.29
CA VAL A 131 -23.24 -6.02 1.07
C VAL A 131 -24.70 -5.69 1.25
#